data_AF-A0A512NJX0-F1
#
_entry.id   AF-A0A512NJX0-F1
#
_cell.length_a   1.000
_cell.length_b   1.000
_cell.length_c   1.000
_cell.angle_alpha   90.00
_cell.angle_beta   90.00
_cell.angle_gamma   90.00
#
_symmetry.space_group_name_H-M   'P 1'
#
loop_
_entity.id
_entity.type
_entity.pdbx_description
1 polymer ?
#
loop_
_entity_poly.entity_id
_entity_poly.type
_entity_poly.pdbx_seq_one_letter_code
_entity_poly.pdbx_strand_id
1 'polypeptide(L)'
;MRSLLTVVGMLCLVGTTSEANAQHSAADFRASEHLILECIASAEKEQLRTGTEATRRCIGQETRRCVDTTDLDSRAHQAMYCASAEGQAWAAILDREYASLRRQAAKWDEAAAKLPFNPPLEAALPLLGEAHQAWLAGEADCAFAAAQVGPGTDRIIQPARCQRDRTAERALLYRRGFVY
;
A
#
# COMPACT_ATOMS: atom_id res chain seq x y z
N MET A 1 -44.93 12.74 -72.56
CA MET A 1 -45.88 12.31 -71.51
C MET A 1 -45.25 11.15 -70.74
N ARG A 2 -45.17 11.27 -69.40
CA ARG A 2 -44.93 10.19 -68.40
C ARG A 2 -43.53 9.55 -68.41
N SER A 3 -42.83 9.29 -67.31
CA SER A 3 -43.10 9.46 -65.87
C SER A 3 -41.76 9.48 -65.12
N LEU A 4 -41.69 10.33 -64.08
CA LEU A 4 -40.68 10.28 -63.03
C LEU A 4 -40.82 8.99 -62.19
N LEU A 5 -39.70 8.38 -61.82
CA LEU A 5 -39.61 7.41 -60.73
C LEU A 5 -38.39 7.77 -59.88
N THR A 6 -38.66 8.53 -58.82
CA THR A 6 -37.72 8.91 -57.78
C THR A 6 -37.68 7.81 -56.74
N VAL A 7 -36.56 7.09 -56.62
CA VAL A 7 -36.32 6.15 -55.51
C VAL A 7 -35.57 6.89 -54.42
N VAL A 8 -36.28 7.27 -53.36
CA VAL A 8 -35.70 7.79 -52.11
C VAL A 8 -35.28 6.59 -51.26
N GLY A 9 -33.99 6.24 -51.34
CA GLY A 9 -33.37 5.28 -50.45
C GLY A 9 -33.07 5.95 -49.10
N MET A 10 -33.95 5.73 -48.13
CA MET A 10 -33.83 6.22 -46.76
C MET A 10 -32.70 5.47 -46.04
N LEU A 11 -31.52 6.09 -45.96
CA LEU A 11 -30.39 5.61 -45.17
C LEU A 11 -30.70 5.83 -43.68
N CYS A 12 -31.12 4.79 -42.98
CA CYS A 12 -31.17 4.78 -41.52
C CYS A 12 -29.74 4.76 -40.96
N LEU A 13 -29.20 5.95 -40.67
CA LEU A 13 -28.05 6.11 -39.80
C LEU A 13 -28.49 5.77 -38.37
N VAL A 14 -28.38 4.48 -38.00
CA VAL A 14 -28.42 4.07 -36.60
C VAL A 14 -27.10 4.51 -35.99
N GLY A 15 -27.06 5.75 -35.49
CA GLY A 15 -25.99 6.24 -34.67
C GLY A 15 -26.03 5.51 -33.33
N THR A 16 -25.24 4.45 -33.19
CA THR A 16 -24.91 3.92 -31.87
C THR A 16 -24.01 4.95 -31.19
N THR A 17 -24.61 5.86 -30.42
CA THR A 17 -23.88 6.59 -29.39
C THR A 17 -23.45 5.55 -28.36
N SER A 18 -22.26 4.98 -28.54
CA SER A 18 -21.58 4.24 -27.50
C SER A 18 -21.32 5.25 -26.39
N GLU A 19 -22.20 5.30 -25.40
CA GLU A 19 -21.86 5.83 -24.09
C GLU A 19 -20.61 5.04 -23.68
N ALA A 20 -19.48 5.74 -23.69
CA ALA A 20 -18.24 5.21 -23.17
C ALA A 20 -18.49 4.97 -21.68
N ASN A 21 -18.91 3.74 -21.34
CA ASN A 21 -18.74 3.21 -20.00
C ASN A 21 -17.24 3.33 -19.73
N ALA A 22 -16.85 4.39 -19.03
CA ALA A 22 -15.50 4.55 -18.53
C ALA A 22 -15.26 3.36 -17.60
N GLN A 23 -14.61 2.32 -18.13
CA GLN A 23 -14.14 1.20 -17.32
C GLN A 23 -12.96 1.73 -16.52
N HIS A 24 -13.20 2.01 -15.23
CA HIS A 24 -12.13 2.40 -14.33
C HIS A 24 -11.09 1.29 -14.29
N SER A 25 -9.87 1.63 -14.64
CA SER A 25 -8.74 0.72 -14.66
C SER A 25 -8.07 0.72 -13.29
N ALA A 26 -7.35 -0.36 -12.95
CA ALA A 26 -6.53 -0.39 -11.74
C ALA A 26 -5.50 0.77 -11.68
N ALA A 27 -5.18 1.40 -12.82
CA ALA A 27 -4.30 2.55 -12.90
C ALA A 27 -4.91 3.85 -12.35
N ASP A 28 -6.22 3.88 -12.07
CA ASP A 28 -6.92 5.05 -11.53
C ASP A 28 -6.79 5.17 -10.01
N PHE A 29 -6.42 4.06 -9.35
CA PHE A 29 -6.18 4.00 -7.90
C PHE A 29 -4.67 4.02 -7.65
N ARG A 30 -4.09 5.21 -7.53
CA ARG A 30 -2.65 5.38 -7.26
C ARG A 30 -2.43 5.99 -5.89
N ALA A 31 -1.57 5.37 -5.11
CA ALA A 31 -0.94 5.99 -3.96
C ALA A 31 0.45 6.48 -4.35
N SER A 32 0.81 7.69 -3.92
CA SER A 32 2.13 8.24 -4.16
C SER A 32 3.10 7.82 -3.07
N GLU A 33 4.05 6.96 -3.43
CA GLU A 33 5.17 6.60 -2.55
C GLU A 33 5.94 7.85 -2.07
N HIS A 34 6.11 8.84 -2.96
CA HIS A 34 6.78 10.09 -2.64
C HIS A 34 6.08 10.84 -1.50
N LEU A 35 4.75 10.97 -1.55
CA LEU A 35 3.98 11.66 -0.51
C LEU A 35 4.01 10.91 0.83
N ILE A 36 4.02 9.57 0.80
CA ILE A 36 4.21 8.76 2.00
C ILE A 36 5.57 9.07 2.63
N LEU A 37 6.64 9.08 1.84
CA LEU A 37 7.99 9.36 2.32
C LEU A 37 8.14 10.80 2.85
N GLU A 38 7.49 11.79 2.21
CA GLU A 38 7.43 13.16 2.72
C GLU A 38 6.72 13.25 4.06
N CYS A 39 5.59 12.55 4.22
CA CYS A 39 4.89 12.46 5.49
C CYS A 39 5.79 11.86 6.58
N ILE A 40 6.46 10.74 6.28
CA ILE A 40 7.37 10.08 7.23
C ILE A 40 8.48 11.04 7.64
N ALA A 41 9.15 11.69 6.69
CA ALA A 41 10.23 12.63 6.97
C ALA A 41 9.78 13.83 7.82
N SER A 42 8.57 14.34 7.58
CA SER A 42 7.98 15.39 8.41
C SER A 42 7.67 14.90 9.83
N ALA A 43 7.11 13.69 9.96
CA ALA A 43 6.79 13.09 11.25
C ALA A 43 8.05 12.75 12.07
N GLU A 44 9.14 12.31 11.43
CA GLU A 44 10.43 12.08 12.05
C GLU A 44 11.03 13.38 12.61
N LYS A 45 10.97 14.49 11.86
CA LYS A 45 11.40 15.81 12.35
C LYS A 45 10.60 16.25 13.57
N GLU A 46 9.30 16.01 13.56
CA GLU A 46 8.43 16.35 14.70
C GLU A 46 8.72 15.46 15.92
N GLN A 47 9.00 14.18 15.72
CA GLN A 47 9.42 13.27 16.79
C GLN A 47 10.72 13.74 17.45
N LEU A 48 11.69 14.22 16.68
CA LEU A 48 12.93 14.79 17.25
C LEU A 48 12.67 16.01 18.12
N ARG A 49 11.66 16.82 17.78
CA ARG A 49 11.29 18.03 18.53
C ARG A 49 10.48 17.75 19.79
N THR A 50 9.60 16.74 19.74
CA THR A 50 8.57 16.50 20.76
C THR A 50 8.76 15.21 21.56
N GLY A 51 9.66 14.32 21.11
CA GLY A 51 9.81 12.96 21.64
C GLY A 51 8.65 12.01 21.32
N THR A 52 7.61 12.47 20.61
CA THR A 52 6.40 11.68 20.33
C THR A 52 6.48 11.03 18.96
N GLU A 53 6.28 9.71 18.87
CA GLU A 53 6.20 9.01 17.59
C GLU A 53 4.94 9.46 16.81
N ALA A 54 5.16 9.92 15.58
CA ALA A 54 4.10 10.46 14.73
C ALA A 54 4.03 9.80 13.35
N THR A 55 4.96 8.91 13.01
CA THR A 55 5.06 8.31 11.66
C THR A 55 3.88 7.40 11.36
N ARG A 56 3.27 6.77 12.40
CA ARG A 56 2.01 6.02 12.25
C ARG A 56 0.87 6.84 11.66
N ARG A 57 0.88 8.18 11.76
CA ARG A 57 -0.15 9.06 11.17
C ARG A 57 -0.10 9.10 9.64
N CYS A 58 1.00 8.65 9.03
CA CYS A 58 1.13 8.55 7.57
C CYS A 58 0.34 7.38 6.99
N ILE A 59 0.04 6.38 7.80
CA ILE A 59 -0.74 5.21 7.39
C ILE A 59 -2.18 5.64 7.06
N GLY A 60 -2.63 5.29 5.86
CA GLY A 60 -3.96 5.58 5.37
C GLY A 60 -4.15 6.98 4.78
N GLN A 61 -3.12 7.82 4.73
CA GLN A 61 -3.25 9.18 4.17
C GLN A 61 -3.55 9.13 2.67
N GLU A 62 -2.78 8.36 1.91
CA GLU A 62 -3.00 8.22 0.47
C GLU A 62 -4.30 7.47 0.17
N THR A 63 -4.72 6.52 1.02
CA THR A 63 -6.05 5.90 0.91
C THR A 63 -7.16 6.95 0.99
N ARG A 64 -7.09 7.86 1.98
CA ARG A 64 -8.08 8.93 2.14
C ARG A 64 -8.07 9.87 0.94
N ARG A 65 -6.89 10.34 0.54
CA ARG A 65 -6.72 11.19 -0.64
C ARG A 65 -7.30 10.54 -1.91
N CYS A 66 -6.97 9.28 -2.14
CA CYS A 66 -7.46 8.52 -3.29
C CYS A 66 -8.99 8.40 -3.28
N VAL A 67 -9.61 8.14 -2.13
CA VAL A 67 -11.09 8.10 -2.00
C VAL A 67 -11.71 9.47 -2.28
N ASP A 68 -11.06 10.56 -1.90
CA ASP A 68 -11.59 11.91 -2.13
C ASP A 68 -11.45 12.36 -3.59
N THR A 69 -10.50 11.80 -4.35
CA THR A 69 -10.20 12.22 -5.73
C THR A 69 -10.66 11.26 -6.81
N THR A 70 -11.05 10.04 -6.45
CA THR A 70 -11.64 9.08 -7.40
C THR A 70 -13.16 9.14 -7.31
N ASP A 71 -13.86 8.74 -8.36
CA ASP A 71 -15.30 8.61 -8.35
C ASP A 71 -15.67 7.20 -8.81
N LEU A 72 -16.41 6.46 -8.00
CA LEU A 72 -16.88 5.11 -8.28
C LEU A 72 -18.28 4.99 -7.72
N ASP A 73 -19.15 4.26 -8.43
CA ASP A 73 -20.52 3.99 -7.99
C ASP A 73 -20.59 3.33 -6.61
N SER A 74 -19.53 2.62 -6.21
CA SER A 74 -19.40 2.00 -4.89
C SER A 74 -18.23 2.59 -4.11
N ARG A 75 -18.56 3.39 -3.09
CA ARG A 75 -17.63 3.86 -2.03
C ARG A 75 -16.85 2.73 -1.36
N ALA A 76 -17.42 1.53 -1.23
CA ALA A 76 -16.76 0.39 -0.60
C ALA A 76 -15.61 -0.16 -1.45
N HIS A 77 -15.90 -0.50 -2.71
CA HIS A 77 -14.86 -0.87 -3.69
C HIS A 77 -13.81 0.22 -3.86
N GLN A 78 -14.20 1.49 -3.90
CA GLN A 78 -13.28 2.62 -3.95
C GLN A 78 -12.29 2.60 -2.77
N ALA A 79 -12.80 2.51 -1.55
CA ALA A 79 -11.95 2.46 -0.35
C ALA A 79 -11.05 1.22 -0.33
N MET A 80 -11.55 0.07 -0.79
CA MET A 80 -10.76 -1.16 -0.92
C MET A 80 -9.61 -0.98 -1.92
N TYR A 81 -9.88 -0.49 -3.13
CA TYR A 81 -8.83 -0.30 -4.15
C TYR A 81 -7.81 0.75 -3.74
N CYS A 82 -8.25 1.88 -3.17
CA CYS A 82 -7.34 2.89 -2.64
C CYS A 82 -6.45 2.35 -1.50
N ALA A 83 -7.01 1.53 -0.60
CA ALA A 83 -6.23 0.89 0.47
C ALA A 83 -5.20 -0.10 -0.07
N SER A 84 -5.57 -0.92 -1.05
CA SER A 84 -4.65 -1.84 -1.73
C SER A 84 -3.54 -1.11 -2.48
N ALA A 85 -3.85 0.01 -3.15
CA ALA A 85 -2.86 0.84 -3.83
C ALA A 85 -1.84 1.44 -2.85
N GLU A 86 -2.31 1.94 -1.70
CA GLU A 86 -1.41 2.40 -0.64
C GLU A 86 -0.58 1.24 -0.07
N GLY A 87 -1.19 0.06 0.12
CA GLY A 87 -0.48 -1.14 0.56
C GLY A 87 0.68 -1.53 -0.37
N GLN A 88 0.51 -1.40 -1.69
CA GLN A 88 1.59 -1.64 -2.66
C GLN A 88 2.72 -0.61 -2.53
N ALA A 89 2.40 0.67 -2.32
CA ALA A 89 3.42 1.69 -2.06
C ALA A 89 4.19 1.38 -0.76
N TRP A 90 3.50 0.95 0.29
CA TRP A 90 4.15 0.51 1.53
C TRP A 90 5.01 -0.74 1.35
N ALA A 91 4.63 -1.68 0.48
CA ALA A 91 5.44 -2.85 0.17
C ALA A 91 6.76 -2.47 -0.52
N ALA A 92 6.72 -1.53 -1.48
CA ALA A 92 7.92 -1.00 -2.11
C ALA A 92 8.86 -0.30 -1.12
N ILE A 93 8.29 0.44 -0.15
CA ILE A 93 9.05 1.03 0.96
C ILE A 93 9.64 -0.08 1.84
N LEU A 94 8.85 -1.07 2.22
CA LEU A 94 9.27 -2.20 3.06
C LEU A 94 10.48 -2.92 2.48
N ASP A 95 10.47 -3.24 1.18
CA ASP A 95 11.58 -3.94 0.52
C ASP A 95 12.88 -3.15 0.61
N ARG A 96 12.82 -1.83 0.39
CA ARG A 96 14.00 -0.96 0.50
C ARG A 96 14.51 -0.86 1.93
N GLU A 97 13.62 -0.70 2.89
CA GLU A 97 13.98 -0.59 4.30
C GLU A 97 14.51 -1.92 4.85
N TYR A 98 13.96 -3.06 4.41
CA TYR A 98 14.48 -4.39 4.72
C TYR A 98 15.89 -4.58 4.15
N ALA A 99 16.11 -4.21 2.88
CA ALA A 99 17.43 -4.27 2.25
C ALA A 99 18.45 -3.36 2.98
N SER A 100 18.01 -2.19 3.44
CA SER A 100 18.83 -1.29 4.28
C SER A 100 19.19 -1.93 5.61
N LEU A 101 18.21 -2.49 6.30
CA LEU A 101 18.40 -3.10 7.62
C LEU A 101 19.30 -4.34 7.56
N ARG A 102 19.17 -5.17 6.51
CA ARG A 102 20.09 -6.31 6.28
C ARG A 102 21.54 -5.86 6.15
N ARG A 103 21.81 -4.75 5.44
CA ARG A 103 23.17 -4.21 5.31
C ARG A 103 23.70 -3.71 6.65
N GLN A 104 22.84 -3.13 7.51
CA GLN A 104 23.22 -2.72 8.85
C GLN A 104 23.54 -3.94 9.73
N ALA A 105 22.66 -4.94 9.74
CA ALA A 105 22.84 -6.18 10.50
C ALA A 105 24.13 -6.91 10.10
N ALA A 106 24.45 -7.00 8.80
CA ALA A 106 25.70 -7.60 8.34
C ALA A 106 26.95 -6.87 8.86
N LYS A 107 26.95 -5.54 8.87
CA LYS A 107 28.05 -4.74 9.42
C LYS A 107 28.20 -4.95 10.93
N TRP A 108 27.08 -5.13 11.63
CA TRP A 108 27.08 -5.36 13.06
C TRP A 108 27.62 -6.73 13.41
N ASP A 109 27.21 -7.76 12.69
CA ASP A 109 27.74 -9.11 12.85
C ASP A 109 29.25 -9.14 12.59
N GLU A 110 29.72 -8.43 11.55
CA GLU A 110 31.16 -8.28 11.27
C GLU A 110 31.92 -7.57 12.40
N ALA A 111 31.35 -6.48 12.95
CA ALA A 111 31.96 -5.73 14.04
C ALA A 111 32.00 -6.55 15.33
N ALA A 112 30.92 -7.26 15.65
CA ALA A 112 30.79 -8.11 16.82
C ALA A 112 31.77 -9.29 16.78
N ALA A 113 32.02 -9.87 15.60
CA ALA A 113 32.99 -10.94 15.41
C ALA A 113 34.44 -10.53 15.71
N LYS A 114 34.75 -9.22 15.70
CA LYS A 114 36.10 -8.69 15.98
C LYS A 114 36.36 -8.39 17.46
N LEU A 115 35.35 -8.52 18.33
CA LEU A 115 35.48 -8.18 19.75
C LEU A 115 36.14 -9.33 20.53
N PRO A 116 37.21 -9.07 21.32
CA PRO A 116 38.03 -10.11 21.96
C PRO A 116 37.34 -10.90 23.08
N PHE A 117 36.14 -10.52 23.51
CA PHE A 117 35.35 -11.19 24.56
C PHE A 117 33.86 -11.23 24.21
N ASN A 118 33.52 -11.54 22.96
CA ASN A 118 32.12 -11.66 22.60
C ASN A 118 31.60 -13.04 23.06
N PRO A 119 30.64 -13.15 24.01
CA PRO A 119 29.92 -14.39 24.20
C PRO A 119 29.24 -14.79 22.87
N PRO A 120 28.86 -16.07 22.66
CA PRO A 120 28.14 -16.48 21.47
C PRO A 120 26.75 -15.81 21.46
N LEU A 121 26.69 -14.59 20.95
CA LEU A 121 25.46 -13.91 20.57
C LEU A 121 25.05 -14.42 19.20
N GLU A 122 23.77 -14.74 19.06
CA GLU A 122 23.20 -15.04 17.76
C GLU A 122 23.38 -13.82 16.83
N ALA A 123 23.82 -14.09 15.60
CA ALA A 123 24.03 -13.06 14.61
C ALA A 123 22.69 -12.36 14.27
N ALA A 124 22.72 -11.03 14.16
CA ALA A 124 21.53 -10.23 13.92
C ALA A 124 20.95 -10.48 12.51
N LEU A 125 21.79 -10.72 11.51
CA LEU A 125 21.34 -10.95 10.13
C LEU A 125 20.45 -12.20 9.96
N PRO A 126 20.81 -13.41 10.45
CA PRO A 126 19.94 -14.57 10.35
C PRO A 126 18.63 -14.37 11.13
N LEU A 127 18.69 -13.81 12.34
CA LEU A 127 17.49 -13.50 13.14
C LEU A 127 16.54 -12.53 12.43
N LEU A 128 17.08 -11.50 11.76
CA LEU A 128 16.28 -10.60 10.92
C LEU A 128 15.64 -11.35 9.74
N GLY A 129 16.34 -12.30 9.14
CA GLY A 129 15.81 -13.17 8.08
C GLY A 129 14.62 -14.00 8.57
N GLU A 130 14.78 -14.69 9.68
CA GLU A 130 13.74 -15.51 10.31
C GLU A 130 12.51 -14.68 10.70
N ALA A 131 12.74 -13.53 11.34
CA ALA A 131 11.67 -12.61 11.73
C ALA A 131 10.89 -12.08 10.51
N HIS A 132 11.56 -11.85 9.38
CA HIS A 132 10.90 -11.42 8.15
C HIS A 132 10.06 -12.54 7.53
N GLN A 133 10.57 -13.77 7.48
CA GLN A 133 9.81 -14.93 6.99
C GLN A 133 8.59 -15.23 7.86
N ALA A 134 8.75 -15.18 9.18
CA ALA A 134 7.63 -15.34 10.11
C ALA A 134 6.56 -14.26 9.92
N TRP A 135 6.95 -13.02 9.61
CA TRP A 135 6.00 -11.94 9.32
C TRP A 135 5.22 -12.19 8.01
N LEU A 136 5.89 -12.63 6.94
CA LEU A 136 5.23 -12.99 5.68
C LEU A 136 4.20 -14.12 5.89
N ALA A 137 4.53 -15.12 6.70
CA ALA A 137 3.59 -16.19 7.04
C ALA A 137 2.35 -15.69 7.82
N GLY A 138 2.52 -14.61 8.59
CA GLY A 138 1.44 -13.99 9.35
C GLY A 138 0.43 -13.23 8.50
N GLU A 139 0.63 -13.01 7.20
CA GLU A 139 -0.31 -12.26 6.33
C GLU A 139 -1.74 -12.85 6.31
N ALA A 140 -1.87 -14.16 6.60
CA ALA A 140 -3.16 -14.84 6.74
C ALA A 140 -4.10 -14.20 7.80
N ASP A 141 -3.56 -13.48 8.79
CA ASP A 141 -4.35 -12.81 9.84
C ASP A 141 -5.33 -11.77 9.28
N CYS A 142 -5.03 -11.17 8.12
CA CYS A 142 -5.92 -10.17 7.52
C CYS A 142 -7.22 -10.76 6.96
N ALA A 143 -7.29 -12.08 6.75
CA ALA A 143 -8.57 -12.74 6.45
C ALA A 143 -9.50 -12.73 7.67
N PHE A 144 -8.96 -12.85 8.89
CA PHE A 144 -9.74 -12.77 10.12
C PHE A 144 -10.26 -11.35 10.38
N ALA A 145 -9.59 -10.30 9.89
CA ALA A 145 -10.07 -8.92 9.99
C ALA A 145 -11.45 -8.72 9.33
N ALA A 146 -11.75 -9.42 8.23
CA ALA A 146 -13.08 -9.42 7.63
C ALA A 146 -14.15 -10.10 8.50
N ALA A 147 -13.77 -11.08 9.33
CA ALA A 147 -14.70 -11.78 10.22
C ALA A 147 -15.02 -10.98 11.48
N GLN A 148 -14.14 -10.06 11.88
CA GLN A 148 -14.33 -9.20 13.05
C GLN A 148 -15.34 -8.06 12.82
N VAL A 149 -15.51 -7.64 11.56
CA VAL A 149 -16.55 -6.68 11.21
C VAL A 149 -17.84 -7.42 10.85
N GLY A 150 -18.96 -6.89 11.32
CA GLY A 150 -20.29 -7.45 11.08
C GLY A 150 -20.65 -7.54 9.58
N PRO A 151 -21.84 -8.06 9.25
CA PRO A 151 -22.29 -8.08 7.87
C PRO A 151 -22.37 -6.65 7.30
N GLY A 152 -21.85 -6.44 6.08
CA GLY A 152 -21.86 -5.13 5.44
C GLY A 152 -20.69 -4.90 4.49
N THR A 153 -20.64 -3.71 3.91
CA THR A 153 -19.59 -3.28 2.97
C THR A 153 -18.22 -3.13 3.65
N ASP A 154 -18.18 -2.91 4.96
CA ASP A 154 -16.92 -2.87 5.72
C ASP A 154 -16.13 -4.17 5.61
N ARG A 155 -16.82 -5.31 5.50
CA ARG A 155 -16.19 -6.63 5.30
C ARG A 155 -15.33 -6.70 4.03
N ILE A 156 -15.66 -5.89 3.02
CA ILE A 156 -14.90 -5.80 1.76
C ILE A 156 -13.62 -4.97 1.96
N ILE A 157 -13.70 -3.92 2.77
CA ILE A 157 -12.62 -2.93 2.92
C ILE A 157 -11.56 -3.40 3.93
N GLN A 158 -11.98 -4.10 4.99
CA GLN A 158 -11.11 -4.39 6.14
C GLN A 158 -9.87 -5.22 5.80
N PRO A 159 -9.91 -6.28 4.97
CA PRO A 159 -8.70 -7.01 4.61
C PRO A 159 -7.65 -6.11 3.94
N ALA A 160 -8.07 -5.22 3.04
CA ALA A 160 -7.16 -4.30 2.36
C ALA A 160 -6.52 -3.28 3.32
N ARG A 161 -7.32 -2.75 4.27
CA ARG A 161 -6.79 -1.86 5.33
C ARG A 161 -5.82 -2.59 6.26
N CYS A 162 -6.17 -3.81 6.69
CA CYS A 162 -5.29 -4.63 7.52
C CYS A 162 -3.94 -4.88 6.83
N GLN A 163 -3.96 -5.28 5.56
CA GLN A 163 -2.73 -5.55 4.82
C GLN A 163 -1.87 -4.29 4.66
N ARG A 164 -2.50 -3.17 4.28
CA ARG A 164 -1.83 -1.85 4.21
C ARG A 164 -1.18 -1.49 5.54
N ASP A 165 -1.93 -1.56 6.62
CA ASP A 165 -1.48 -1.12 7.95
C ASP A 165 -0.32 -1.98 8.44
N ARG A 166 -0.41 -3.30 8.31
CA ARG A 166 0.67 -4.21 8.72
C ARG A 166 1.94 -4.05 7.88
N THR A 167 1.79 -3.85 6.57
CA THR A 167 2.92 -3.59 5.67
C THR A 167 3.60 -2.28 6.05
N ALA A 168 2.81 -1.23 6.29
CA ALA A 168 3.32 0.07 6.71
C ALA A 168 4.02 0.01 8.07
N GLU A 169 3.43 -0.66 9.05
CA GLU A 169 4.03 -0.85 10.37
C GLU A 169 5.37 -1.58 10.29
N ARG A 170 5.45 -2.62 9.46
CA ARG A 170 6.69 -3.36 9.25
C ARG A 170 7.75 -2.50 8.55
N ALA A 171 7.36 -1.72 7.55
CA ALA A 171 8.24 -0.79 6.86
C ALA A 171 8.81 0.25 7.83
N LEU A 172 7.96 0.87 8.66
CA LEU A 172 8.36 1.83 9.68
C LEU A 172 9.27 1.21 10.75
N LEU A 173 9.01 -0.05 11.14
CA LEU A 173 9.88 -0.77 12.05
C LEU A 173 11.29 -0.95 11.46
N TYR A 174 11.40 -1.38 10.21
CA TYR A 174 12.70 -1.58 9.56
C TYR A 174 13.42 -0.26 9.27
N ARG A 175 12.66 0.80 8.97
CA ARG A 175 13.19 2.14 8.72
C ARG A 175 13.84 2.76 9.96
N ARG A 176 13.25 2.57 11.15
CA ARG A 176 13.89 2.97 12.42
C ARG A 176 15.25 2.30 12.61
N GLY A 177 15.48 1.20 11.91
CA GLY A 177 16.67 0.41 11.98
C GLY A 177 16.88 -0.07 13.41
N PHE A 178 18.15 -0.14 13.77
CA PHE A 178 18.47 -0.37 15.16
C PHE A 178 18.81 0.94 15.86
N VAL A 179 18.27 1.12 17.06
CA VAL A 179 18.50 2.29 17.90
C VAL A 179 19.65 1.95 18.86
N TYR A 180 20.68 2.80 18.88
CA TYR A 180 21.76 2.79 19.87
C TYR A 180 21.72 4.06 20.71
#